data_AF-A0A4V0I4T2-F1
#
_entry.id   AF-A0A4V0I4T2-F1
#
_cell.length_a   1.000
_cell.length_b   1.000
_cell.length_c   1.000
_cell.angle_alpha   90.00
_cell.angle_beta   90.00
_cell.angle_gamma   90.00
#
_symmetry.space_group_name_H-M   'P 1'
#
loop_
_entity.id
_entity.type
_entity.pdbx_description
1 polymer ?
#
loop_
_entity_poly.entity_id
_entity_poly.type
_entity_poly.pdbx_seq_one_letter_code
_entity_poly.pdbx_strand_id
1 'polypeptide(L)' 'MTAKPSTVKGIVRGGVVVFDVPTQLPEGTEVEVTAVPLPFTPEEQAEFEAWERLSDEAWEQIDWGDQEEPNAAG' A
#
# COMPACT_ATOMS: atom_id res chain seq x y z
N MET A 1 -7.25 -28.31 27.83
CA MET A 1 -7.54 -28.85 26.48
C MET A 1 -6.91 -27.89 25.49
N THR A 2 -5.85 -28.29 24.79
CA THR A 2 -5.22 -27.42 23.77
C THR A 2 -6.10 -27.46 22.52
N ALA A 3 -6.78 -26.36 22.21
CA ALA A 3 -7.58 -26.26 21.01
C ALA A 3 -6.66 -26.40 19.79
N LYS A 4 -6.99 -27.33 18.89
CA LYS A 4 -6.26 -27.53 17.64
C LYS A 4 -6.52 -26.31 16.74
N PRO A 5 -5.49 -25.66 16.17
CA PRO A 5 -5.71 -24.53 15.27
C PRO A 5 -6.56 -25.00 14.10
N SER A 6 -7.68 -24.32 13.88
CA SER A 6 -8.61 -24.60 12.80
C SER A 6 -8.34 -23.60 11.68
N THR A 7 -7.73 -24.07 10.59
CA THR A 7 -7.51 -23.22 9.41
C THR A 7 -8.81 -23.09 8.63
N VAL A 8 -9.30 -21.87 8.47
CA VAL A 8 -10.49 -21.55 7.68
C VAL A 8 -10.04 -20.91 6.37
N LYS A 9 -10.56 -21.38 5.25
CA LYS A 9 -10.25 -20.83 3.92
C LYS A 9 -11.19 -19.69 3.57
N GLY A 10 -10.66 -18.73 2.82
CA GLY A 10 -11.41 -17.60 2.31
C GLY A 10 -10.62 -16.83 1.26
N ILE A 11 -11.26 -15.82 0.69
CA ILE A 11 -10.70 -14.94 -0.33
C ILE A 11 -10.92 -13.49 0.06
N VAL A 12 -10.00 -12.62 -0.37
CA VAL A 12 -10.18 -11.17 -0.23
C VAL A 12 -11.03 -10.66 -1.40
N ARG A 13 -12.13 -9.99 -1.11
CA ARG A 13 -12.98 -9.30 -2.09
C ARG A 13 -13.17 -7.85 -1.68
N GLY A 14 -12.64 -6.91 -2.48
CA GLY A 14 -12.75 -5.48 -2.20
C GLY A 14 -12.16 -5.07 -0.85
N GLY A 15 -11.07 -5.72 -0.43
CA GLY A 15 -10.42 -5.46 0.87
C GLY A 15 -11.07 -6.18 2.06
N VAL A 16 -12.14 -6.96 1.85
CA VAL A 16 -12.80 -7.73 2.92
C VAL A 16 -12.46 -9.21 2.78
N VAL A 17 -12.05 -9.85 3.88
CA VAL A 17 -11.87 -11.32 3.93
C VAL A 17 -13.24 -11.99 4.01
N VAL A 18 -13.54 -12.85 3.04
CA VAL A 18 -14.79 -13.62 2.98
C VAL A 18 -14.44 -15.11 3.07
N PHE A 19 -14.96 -15.79 4.09
CA PHE A 19 -14.73 -17.23 4.26
C PHE A 19 -15.59 -18.05 3.29
N ASP A 20 -15.02 -19.16 2.79
CA ASP A 20 -15.68 -20.03 1.79
C ASP A 20 -16.91 -20.74 2.36
N VAL A 21 -16.95 -20.93 3.67
CA VAL A 21 -18.03 -21.61 4.39
C VAL A 21 -18.50 -20.74 5.57
N PRO A 22 -19.81 -20.76 5.89
CA PRO A 22 -20.31 -20.10 7.09
C PRO A 22 -19.56 -20.62 8.32
N THR A 23 -18.78 -19.74 8.94
CA THR A 23 -17.93 -20.05 10.09
C THR A 23 -18.20 -19.06 11.19
N GLN A 24 -18.43 -19.56 12.39
CA GLN A 24 -18.44 -18.74 13.60
C GLN A 24 -17.06 -18.82 14.23
N LEU A 25 -16.27 -17.77 14.05
CA LEU A 25 -15.02 -17.60 14.77
C LEU A 25 -15.31 -17.02 16.16
N PRO A 26 -14.59 -17.45 17.21
CA PRO A 26 -14.69 -16.83 18.53
C PRO A 26 -14.43 -15.32 18.47
N GLU A 27 -15.09 -14.57 19.35
CA GLU A 27 -14.81 -13.14 19.50
C GLU A 27 -13.34 -12.91 19.87
N GLY A 28 -12.73 -11.87 19.30
CA GLY A 28 -11.31 -11.58 19.46
C GLY A 28 -10.38 -12.41 18.59
N THR A 29 -10.89 -13.18 17.63
CA THR A 29 -10.03 -13.86 16.63
C THR A 29 -9.30 -12.85 15.75
N GLU A 30 -7.97 -12.91 15.73
CA GLU A 30 -7.11 -12.08 14.88
C GLU A 30 -6.87 -12.76 13.52
N VAL A 31 -6.79 -11.96 12.47
CA VAL A 31 -6.54 -12.42 11.09
C VAL A 31 -5.36 -11.64 10.53
N GLU A 32 -4.29 -12.35 10.17
CA GLU A 32 -3.15 -11.79 9.45
C GLU A 32 -3.31 -12.05 7.94
N VAL A 33 -3.13 -11.01 7.12
CA VAL A 33 -3.21 -11.09 5.66
C VAL A 33 -1.89 -10.62 5.07
N THR A 34 -1.18 -11.51 4.38
CA THR A 34 0.01 -11.17 3.60
C THR A 34 -0.36 -11.08 2.13
N ALA A 35 -0.38 -9.87 1.56
CA ALA A 35 -0.54 -9.69 0.13
C ALA A 35 0.82 -9.93 -0.57
N VAL A 36 0.85 -10.81 -1.55
CA VAL A 36 2.03 -10.95 -2.42
C VAL A 36 1.97 -9.79 -3.42
N PRO A 37 3.06 -9.01 -3.58
CA PRO A 37 3.12 -7.97 -4.61
C PRO A 37 2.80 -8.56 -5.98
N LEU A 38 2.02 -7.83 -6.77
CA LEU A 38 1.83 -8.21 -8.16
C LEU A 38 3.21 -8.13 -8.86
N PRO A 39 3.66 -9.20 -9.54
CA PRO A 39 4.92 -9.13 -10.26
C PRO A 39 4.77 -8.15 -11.42
N PHE A 40 5.53 -7.06 -11.39
CA PHE A 40 5.71 -6.23 -12.58
C PHE A 40 6.49 -7.03 -13.62
N THR A 41 6.08 -6.93 -14.87
CA THR A 41 6.92 -7.34 -15.99
C THR A 41 8.19 -6.49 -16.03
N PRO A 42 9.28 -6.97 -16.65
CA PRO A 42 10.49 -6.17 -16.79
C PRO A 42 10.27 -4.83 -17.49
N GLU A 43 9.28 -4.75 -18.40
CA GLU A 43 8.90 -3.53 -19.10
C GLU A 43 8.21 -2.53 -18.17
N GLU A 44 7.20 -2.97 -17.40
CA GLU A 44 6.51 -2.11 -16.41
C GLU A 44 7.47 -1.60 -15.32
N GLN A 45 8.43 -2.43 -14.90
CA GLN A 45 9.47 -2.01 -13.96
C GLN A 45 10.36 -0.91 -14.56
N ALA A 46 10.77 -1.06 -15.83
CA ALA A 46 11.58 -0.07 -16.52
C ALA A 46 10.83 1.25 -16.74
N GLU A 47 9.52 1.19 -17.03
CA GLU A 47 8.68 2.39 -17.08
C GLU A 47 8.63 3.09 -15.73
N PHE A 48 8.41 2.34 -14.63
CA PHE A 48 8.37 2.89 -13.28
C PHE A 48 9.69 3.58 -12.89
N GLU A 49 10.83 2.93 -13.16
CA GLU A 49 12.17 3.50 -12.92
C GLU A 49 12.43 4.76 -13.76
N ALA A 50 11.97 4.78 -15.01
CA ALA A 50 12.06 5.98 -15.85
C ALA A 50 11.23 7.13 -15.28
N TRP A 51 10.03 6.84 -14.77
CA TRP A 51 9.18 7.83 -14.10
C TRP A 51 9.79 8.35 -12.80
N GLU A 52 10.35 7.48 -11.94
CA GLU A 52 11.04 7.92 -10.71
C GLU A 52 12.21 8.84 -11.02
N ARG A 53 13.08 8.46 -11.95
CA ARG A 53 14.22 9.30 -12.33
C ARG A 53 13.79 10.67 -12.85
N LEU A 54 12.78 10.72 -13.73
CA LEU A 54 12.27 12.01 -14.25
C LEU A 54 11.60 12.85 -13.17
N SER A 55 10.94 12.20 -12.20
CA SER A 55 10.38 12.88 -11.03
C SER A 55 11.49 13.51 -10.20
N ASP A 56 12.53 12.75 -9.86
CA ASP A 56 13.67 13.25 -9.07
C ASP A 56 14.38 14.41 -9.79
N GLU A 57 14.67 14.27 -11.08
CA GLU A 57 15.24 15.34 -11.92
C GLU A 57 14.35 16.60 -11.95
N ALA A 58 13.02 16.43 -11.90
CA ALA A 58 12.07 17.55 -11.84
C ALA A 58 12.06 18.22 -10.46
N TRP A 59 12.17 17.44 -9.37
CA TRP A 59 12.25 17.98 -8.01
C TRP A 59 13.53 18.77 -7.77
N GLU A 60 14.66 18.36 -8.36
CA GLU A 60 15.93 19.10 -8.29
C GLU A 60 15.88 20.46 -9.01
N GLN A 61 14.99 20.63 -9.98
CA GLN A 61 14.82 21.88 -10.73
C GLN A 61 13.87 22.88 -10.05
N ILE A 62 13.13 22.44 -9.02
CA ILE A 62 12.27 23.33 -8.26
C ILE A 62 13.12 24.02 -7.17
N ASP A 63 13.39 25.31 -7.37
CA ASP A 63 13.98 26.16 -6.34
C ASP A 63 12.93 26.46 -5.26
N TRP A 64 13.04 25.79 -4.12
CA TRP A 64 12.15 25.95 -2.97
C TRP A 64 12.58 27.09 -2.01
N GLY A 65 13.43 28.02 -2.44
CA GLY A 65 13.94 29.15 -1.64
C GLY A 65 13.34 30.52 -1.97
N ASP A 66 12.62 31.08 -1.00
CA ASP A 66 12.23 32.50 -0.83
C ASP A 66 11.27 33.16 -1.84
N GLN A 67 9.97 32.92 -1.64
CA GLN A 67 8.95 33.92 -1.98
C GLN A 67 7.99 34.15 -0.80
N GLU A 68 8.54 34.37 0.40
CA GLU A 68 7.89 35.26 1.35
C GLU A 68 8.17 36.68 0.89
N GLU A 69 7.28 37.26 0.07
CA GLU A 69 7.32 38.70 -0.17
C GLU A 69 7.18 39.38 1.21
N PRO A 70 8.18 40.15 1.69
CA PRO A 70 7.97 40.94 2.88
C PRO A 70 6.90 41.95 2.51
N ASN A 71 5.69 41.78 3.07
CA ASN A 71 4.63 42.76 2.99
C ASN A 71 5.23 44.08 3.50
N ALA A 72 5.62 44.93 2.55
CA ALA A 72 6.16 46.24 2.81
C ALA A 72 5.01 47.05 3.41
N ALA A 73 5.00 47.14 4.73
CA ALA A 73 4.15 48.06 5.46
C ALA A 73 4.34 49.47 4.88
N GLY A 74 3.28 49.98 4.26
CA GLY A 74 3.11 51.36 3.83
C GLY A 74 1.74 51.85 4.27
#